data_AF-A0A7K8UL36-F1
#
_entry.id   AF-A0A7K8UL36-F1
#
_cell.length_a   1.000
_cell.length_b   1.000
_cell.length_c   1.000
_cell.angle_alpha   90.00
_cell.angle_beta   90.00
_cell.angle_gamma   90.00
#
_symmetry.space_group_name_H-M   'P 1'
#
loop_
_entity.id
_entity.type
_entity.pdbx_description
1 polymer ?
#
loop_
_entity_poly.entity_id
_entity_poly.type
_entity_poly.pdbx_seq_one_letter_code
_entity_poly.pdbx_strand_id
1 'polypeptide(L)'
;GSLETSDCESLGSASGSEGDGECPGESSLPDLDLLHDPEDELLCANLMDLVQATLGRAPLGTKRCSRLLMPAQLLAQVRTELLRLACSEPCGLRGALLDLCVEHGKVCHDVGHIAVDPAVVPTFQLTLVLRLDSRLWPKIQGLFTSGPVFTPLKLSTGFRVIKKKLYSSEQLLIEEC
;
A
#
# COMPACT_ATOMS: atom_id res chain seq x y z
N GLY A 1 -12.96 50.96 49.93
CA GLY A 1 -11.67 51.02 50.65
C GLY A 1 -10.67 50.34 49.76
N SER A 2 -9.70 51.09 49.23
CA SER A 2 -8.32 51.20 49.77
C SER A 2 -7.53 49.93 49.45
N LEU A 3 -6.57 49.99 48.50
CA LEU A 3 -5.13 50.33 48.72
C LEU A 3 -4.51 49.35 49.72
N GLU A 4 -3.46 48.59 49.39
CA GLU A 4 -2.02 48.97 49.43
C GLU A 4 -1.23 47.80 48.75
N THR A 5 -0.37 47.94 47.73
CA THR A 5 1.00 48.52 47.58
C THR A 5 2.16 47.81 48.31
N SER A 6 3.31 47.75 47.60
CA SER A 6 4.71 47.61 48.08
C SER A 6 5.28 46.18 48.14
N ASP A 7 6.12 45.72 47.20
CA ASP A 7 7.56 45.99 46.91
C ASP A 7 8.53 45.09 47.71
N CYS A 8 9.39 44.35 47.00
CA CYS A 8 10.81 44.15 47.37
C CYS A 8 11.59 43.55 46.19
N GLU A 9 12.70 44.19 45.86
CA GLU A 9 13.58 43.90 44.74
C GLU A 9 14.78 43.01 45.15
N SER A 10 15.43 42.46 44.11
CA SER A 10 16.90 42.40 43.94
C SER A 10 17.73 41.13 44.27
N LEU A 11 18.28 40.58 43.17
CA LEU A 11 19.69 40.26 42.84
C LEU A 11 20.29 38.85 43.04
N GLY A 12 20.96 38.42 41.95
CA GLY A 12 22.05 37.43 41.89
C GLY A 12 21.60 36.04 41.40
N SER A 13 22.17 35.39 40.40
CA SER A 13 23.54 35.45 39.89
C SER A 13 23.61 34.94 38.45
N ALA A 14 24.51 35.55 37.67
CA ALA A 14 24.94 35.01 36.39
C ALA A 14 25.73 33.71 36.60
N SER A 15 25.45 32.71 35.77
CA SER A 15 26.44 31.71 35.39
C SER A 15 26.28 31.45 33.90
N GLY A 16 27.29 31.87 33.15
CA GLY A 16 27.44 31.51 31.76
C GLY A 16 27.69 30.01 31.64
N SER A 17 27.06 29.40 30.65
CA SER A 17 27.58 28.20 30.03
C SER A 17 27.39 28.41 28.53
N GLU A 18 28.49 28.72 27.86
CA GLU A 18 28.58 28.57 26.41
C GLU A 18 28.39 27.09 26.10
N GLY A 19 27.40 26.80 25.28
CA GLY A 19 27.06 25.46 24.81
C GLY A 19 26.61 25.58 23.38
N ASP A 20 27.59 25.68 22.48
CA ASP A 20 27.41 25.51 21.05
C ASP A 20 26.92 24.07 20.81
N GLY A 21 25.74 23.95 20.22
CA GLY A 21 25.03 22.69 20.08
C GLY A 21 24.00 22.82 18.98
N GLU A 22 24.49 22.75 17.75
CA GLU A 22 23.75 22.64 16.50
C GLU A 22 22.45 21.84 16.66
N CYS A 23 21.32 22.41 16.27
CA CYS A 23 20.06 21.68 16.08
C CYS A 23 20.05 21.07 14.68
N PRO A 24 20.25 19.75 14.49
CA PRO A 24 19.54 19.09 13.42
C PRO A 24 18.12 18.88 13.94
N GLY A 25 17.19 19.70 13.48
CA GLY A 25 15.79 19.33 13.47
C GLY A 25 15.65 18.08 12.61
N GLU A 26 15.86 16.90 13.21
CA GLU A 26 15.32 15.67 12.67
C GLU A 26 13.82 15.89 12.58
N SER A 27 13.33 15.97 11.35
CA SER A 27 11.92 15.83 11.04
C SER A 27 11.46 14.53 11.69
N SER A 28 10.88 14.63 12.89
CA SER A 28 10.16 13.54 13.51
C SER A 28 9.00 13.24 12.55
N LEU A 29 9.20 12.24 11.71
CA LEU A 29 8.14 11.63 10.93
C LEU A 29 7.06 11.25 11.95
N PRO A 30 5.83 11.80 11.86
CA PRO A 30 4.84 11.54 12.88
C PRO A 30 4.53 10.04 12.89
N ASP A 31 4.60 9.44 14.07
CA ASP A 31 4.19 8.10 14.49
C ASP A 31 3.44 7.23 13.46
N LEU A 32 4.14 6.71 12.45
CA LEU A 32 3.60 5.65 11.58
C LEU A 32 3.33 4.37 12.39
N ASP A 33 4.07 4.17 13.48
CA ASP A 33 3.93 3.01 14.36
C ASP A 33 2.64 3.04 15.21
N LEU A 34 2.02 4.21 15.44
CA LEU A 34 0.76 4.31 16.20
C LEU A 34 -0.49 4.05 15.34
N LEU A 35 -0.35 3.98 14.02
CA LEU A 35 -1.44 3.66 13.08
C LEU A 35 -1.51 2.17 12.74
N HIS A 36 -0.66 1.35 13.37
CA HIS A 36 -0.53 -0.07 13.07
C HIS A 36 -1.50 -0.90 13.91
N ASP A 37 -2.66 -1.24 13.33
CA ASP A 37 -3.59 -2.19 13.94
C ASP A 37 -3.06 -3.63 13.72
N PRO A 38 -2.73 -4.40 14.77
CA PRO A 38 -2.26 -5.77 14.64
C PRO A 38 -3.28 -6.69 13.95
N GLU A 39 -4.56 -6.36 14.00
CA GLU A 39 -5.61 -7.08 13.27
C GLU A 39 -5.46 -6.89 11.74
N ASP A 40 -5.20 -5.65 11.32
CA ASP A 40 -5.01 -5.31 9.91
C ASP A 40 -3.76 -5.97 9.31
N GLU A 41 -2.68 -6.15 10.09
CA GLU A 41 -1.48 -6.87 9.63
C GLU A 41 -1.73 -8.36 9.35
N LEU A 42 -2.46 -9.03 10.25
CA LEU A 42 -2.85 -10.42 10.07
C LEU A 42 -3.79 -10.56 8.87
N LEU A 43 -4.76 -9.65 8.76
CA LEU A 43 -5.68 -9.59 7.63
C LEU A 43 -4.94 -9.35 6.30
N CYS A 44 -3.97 -8.44 6.28
CA CYS A 44 -3.14 -8.16 5.12
C CYS A 44 -2.32 -9.40 4.72
N ALA A 45 -1.81 -10.16 5.68
CA ALA A 45 -1.12 -11.43 5.39
C ALA A 45 -2.04 -12.43 4.67
N ASN A 46 -3.24 -12.65 5.21
CA ASN A 46 -4.23 -13.55 4.61
C ASN A 46 -4.68 -13.06 3.22
N LEU A 47 -4.86 -11.74 3.06
CA LEU A 47 -5.16 -11.12 1.78
C LEU A 47 -4.04 -11.38 0.77
N MET A 48 -2.77 -11.27 1.17
CA MET A 48 -1.65 -11.53 0.28
C MET A 48 -1.53 -12.99 -0.15
N ASP A 49 -1.91 -13.94 0.70
CA ASP A 49 -2.01 -15.35 0.31
C ASP A 49 -3.09 -15.56 -0.76
N LEU A 50 -4.24 -14.90 -0.62
CA LEU A 50 -5.32 -14.94 -1.61
C LEU A 50 -4.93 -14.26 -2.93
N VAL A 51 -4.21 -13.13 -2.86
CA VAL A 51 -3.66 -12.45 -4.04
C VAL A 51 -2.71 -13.38 -4.78
N GLN A 52 -1.77 -14.03 -4.08
CA GLN A 52 -0.84 -14.98 -4.70
C GLN A 52 -1.56 -16.19 -5.31
N ALA A 53 -2.58 -16.74 -4.65
CA ALA A 53 -3.40 -17.82 -5.17
C ALA A 53 -4.17 -17.40 -6.45
N THR A 54 -4.71 -16.19 -6.46
CA THR A 54 -5.41 -15.58 -7.61
C THR A 54 -4.44 -15.38 -8.79
N LEU A 55 -3.25 -14.83 -8.53
CA LEU A 55 -2.18 -14.67 -9.52
C LEU A 55 -1.69 -16.02 -10.10
N GLY A 56 -1.69 -17.08 -9.29
CA GLY A 56 -1.36 -18.43 -9.74
C GLY A 56 -2.31 -19.01 -10.79
N ARG A 57 -3.50 -18.42 -10.94
CA ARG A 57 -4.58 -18.87 -11.84
C ARG A 57 -5.01 -17.79 -12.84
N ALA A 58 -4.24 -16.70 -12.97
CA ALA A 58 -4.63 -15.51 -13.70
C ALA A 58 -4.95 -15.78 -15.19
N PRO A 59 -6.11 -15.35 -15.71
CA PRO A 59 -6.49 -15.54 -17.11
C PRO A 59 -5.83 -14.47 -17.99
N LEU A 60 -4.54 -14.61 -18.28
CA LEU A 60 -3.86 -13.70 -19.21
C LEU A 60 -4.05 -14.18 -20.66
N GLY A 61 -4.88 -13.46 -21.42
CA GLY A 61 -5.14 -13.76 -22.84
C GLY A 61 -6.20 -14.84 -23.07
N THR A 62 -6.31 -15.31 -24.32
CA THR A 62 -7.57 -15.94 -24.79
C THR A 62 -7.76 -17.42 -24.46
N LYS A 63 -6.75 -18.18 -23.98
CA LYS A 63 -6.87 -19.66 -23.89
C LYS A 63 -6.16 -20.38 -22.73
N ARG A 64 -5.31 -19.76 -21.91
CA ARG A 64 -4.57 -20.45 -20.82
C ARG A 64 -4.40 -19.56 -19.58
N CYS A 65 -4.63 -20.14 -18.39
CA CYS A 65 -4.22 -19.52 -17.12
C CYS A 65 -2.68 -19.42 -17.09
N SER A 66 -2.17 -18.23 -16.84
CA SER A 66 -0.76 -17.98 -16.60
C SER A 66 -0.47 -18.03 -15.11
N ARG A 67 0.57 -18.77 -14.71
CA ARG A 67 1.02 -18.77 -13.32
C ARG A 67 1.92 -17.57 -13.09
N LEU A 68 1.40 -16.52 -12.46
CA LEU A 68 2.16 -15.33 -12.10
C LEU A 68 2.84 -15.52 -10.74
N LEU A 69 4.09 -15.05 -10.61
CA LEU A 69 4.85 -15.07 -9.36
C LEU A 69 5.14 -13.65 -8.89
N MET A 70 4.76 -13.38 -7.65
CA MET A 70 5.04 -12.15 -6.94
C MET A 70 6.40 -12.26 -6.22
N PRO A 71 7.40 -11.43 -6.55
CA PRO A 71 8.65 -11.40 -5.80
C PRO A 71 8.42 -11.00 -4.32
N ALA A 72 9.21 -11.54 -3.38
CA ALA A 72 9.07 -11.23 -1.96
C ALA A 72 9.16 -9.72 -1.66
N GLN A 73 10.05 -9.01 -2.36
CA GLN A 73 10.17 -7.56 -2.26
C GLN A 73 8.87 -6.84 -2.67
N LEU A 74 8.26 -7.26 -3.78
CA LEU A 74 6.99 -6.70 -4.25
C LEU A 74 5.87 -6.97 -3.27
N LEU A 75 5.82 -8.19 -2.70
CA LEU A 75 4.85 -8.56 -1.67
C LEU A 75 4.96 -7.65 -0.45
N ALA A 76 6.17 -7.42 0.06
CA ALA A 76 6.38 -6.52 1.20
C ALA A 76 5.92 -5.08 0.90
N GLN A 77 6.31 -4.55 -0.27
CA GLN A 77 5.94 -3.18 -0.67
C GLN A 77 4.42 -3.03 -0.84
N VAL A 78 3.76 -4.01 -1.45
CA VAL A 78 2.29 -4.00 -1.60
C VAL A 78 1.60 -4.04 -0.25
N ARG A 79 2.05 -4.87 0.70
CA ARG A 79 1.47 -4.91 2.05
C ARG A 79 1.52 -3.53 2.73
N THR A 80 2.71 -2.94 2.78
CA THR A 80 2.92 -1.62 3.37
C THR A 80 1.98 -0.59 2.75
N GLU A 81 1.87 -0.59 1.42
CA GLU A 81 1.06 0.39 0.71
C GLU A 81 -0.45 0.19 0.91
N LEU A 82 -0.94 -1.05 0.92
CA LEU A 82 -2.35 -1.35 1.19
C LEU A 82 -2.75 -0.89 2.60
N LEU A 83 -1.90 -1.16 3.59
CA LEU A 83 -2.13 -0.75 4.98
C LEU A 83 -2.10 0.77 5.13
N ARG A 84 -1.10 1.43 4.53
CA ARG A 84 -0.97 2.90 4.54
C ARG A 84 -2.20 3.59 3.95
N LEU A 85 -2.74 3.07 2.84
CA LEU A 85 -3.92 3.65 2.21
C LEU A 85 -5.21 3.39 3.00
N ALA A 86 -5.29 2.24 3.67
CA ALA A 86 -6.46 1.80 4.42
C ALA A 86 -6.58 2.42 5.82
N CYS A 87 -5.46 2.79 6.48
CA CYS A 87 -5.48 3.28 7.87
C CYS A 87 -6.28 4.59 8.05
N SER A 88 -6.53 5.33 6.96
CA SER A 88 -7.34 6.56 6.95
C SER A 88 -8.82 6.32 6.64
N GLU A 89 -9.24 5.07 6.42
CA GLU A 89 -10.60 4.70 6.04
C GLU A 89 -11.34 4.04 7.22
N PRO A 90 -12.68 4.18 7.28
CA PRO A 90 -13.47 3.47 8.28
C PRO A 90 -13.30 1.96 8.15
N CYS A 91 -13.13 1.30 9.29
CA CYS A 91 -12.85 -0.14 9.39
C CYS A 91 -11.50 -0.58 8.80
N GLY A 92 -10.57 0.35 8.53
CA GLY A 92 -9.22 0.01 8.08
C GLY A 92 -9.24 -0.86 6.82
N LEU A 93 -8.34 -1.84 6.76
CA LEU A 93 -8.24 -2.72 5.59
C LEU A 93 -9.49 -3.60 5.38
N ARG A 94 -10.25 -3.90 6.46
CA ARG A 94 -11.49 -4.69 6.38
C ARG A 94 -12.57 -4.04 5.52
N GLY A 95 -12.58 -2.71 5.44
CA GLY A 95 -13.52 -1.94 4.62
C GLY A 95 -13.21 -1.94 3.12
N ALA A 96 -12.13 -2.60 2.68
CA ALA A 96 -11.66 -2.54 1.31
C ALA A 96 -12.30 -3.60 0.39
N LEU A 97 -12.58 -3.18 -0.84
CA LEU A 97 -12.68 -4.05 -2.02
C LEU A 97 -11.36 -3.95 -2.79
N LEU A 98 -10.64 -5.05 -2.94
CA LEU A 98 -9.40 -5.09 -3.72
C LEU A 98 -9.69 -5.52 -5.16
N ASP A 99 -9.43 -4.63 -6.11
CA ASP A 99 -9.41 -4.93 -7.54
C ASP A 99 -7.97 -5.26 -7.96
N LEU A 100 -7.75 -6.45 -8.50
CA LEU A 100 -6.42 -6.92 -8.89
C LEU A 100 -6.28 -6.89 -10.41
N CYS A 101 -5.35 -6.08 -10.89
CA CYS A 101 -5.07 -5.94 -12.32
C CYS A 101 -3.59 -6.23 -12.63
N VAL A 102 -3.34 -6.71 -13.85
CA VAL A 102 -1.98 -6.94 -14.38
C VAL A 102 -1.79 -6.18 -15.69
N GLU A 103 -0.90 -5.20 -15.67
CA GLU A 103 -0.45 -4.43 -16.83
C GLU A 103 0.63 -5.18 -17.62
N HIS A 104 0.44 -5.19 -18.95
CA HIS A 104 1.42 -5.61 -19.92
C HIS A 104 1.41 -4.66 -21.13
N GLY A 105 2.43 -3.82 -21.23
CA GLY A 105 2.50 -2.79 -22.29
C GLY A 105 1.34 -1.80 -22.16
N LYS A 106 0.44 -1.78 -23.15
CA LYS A 106 -0.76 -0.91 -23.14
C LYS A 106 -2.03 -1.63 -22.69
N VAL A 107 -1.95 -2.92 -22.38
CA VAL A 107 -3.10 -3.75 -21.99
C VAL A 107 -3.10 -3.90 -20.47
N CYS A 108 -4.27 -3.72 -19.86
CA CYS A 108 -4.51 -4.00 -18.45
C CYS A 108 -5.50 -5.17 -18.36
N HIS A 109 -5.08 -6.26 -17.72
CA HIS A 109 -5.91 -7.45 -17.52
C HIS A 109 -6.55 -7.38 -16.13
N ASP A 110 -7.87 -7.46 -16.07
CA ASP A 110 -8.59 -7.72 -14.83
C ASP A 110 -8.36 -9.20 -14.42
N VAL A 111 -7.85 -9.41 -13.22
CA VAL A 111 -7.46 -10.74 -12.71
C VAL A 111 -8.43 -11.22 -11.62
N GLY A 112 -9.04 -10.30 -10.88
CA GLY A 112 -10.00 -10.66 -9.86
C GLY A 112 -10.34 -9.53 -8.90
N HIS A 113 -11.43 -9.76 -8.16
CA HIS A 113 -11.96 -8.84 -7.16
C HIS A 113 -12.09 -9.58 -5.83
N ILE A 114 -11.61 -8.97 -4.74
CA ILE A 114 -11.58 -9.59 -3.41
C ILE A 114 -12.17 -8.60 -2.41
N ALA A 115 -13.33 -8.92 -1.83
CA ALA A 115 -13.78 -8.26 -0.61
C ALA A 115 -12.88 -8.74 0.54
N VAL A 116 -12.19 -7.82 1.21
CA VAL A 116 -11.17 -8.20 2.19
C VAL A 116 -11.79 -8.88 3.42
N ASP A 117 -12.90 -8.34 3.92
CA ASP A 117 -13.69 -8.96 4.98
C ASP A 117 -15.13 -9.20 4.47
N PRO A 118 -15.59 -10.47 4.34
CA PRO A 118 -16.95 -10.77 3.87
C PRO A 118 -18.05 -10.37 4.86
N ALA A 119 -17.72 -10.09 6.12
CA ALA A 119 -18.67 -9.62 7.14
C ALA A 119 -18.86 -8.09 7.11
N VAL A 120 -18.06 -7.37 6.32
CA VAL A 120 -18.09 -5.90 6.21
C VAL A 120 -18.49 -5.52 4.79
N VAL A 121 -19.41 -4.56 4.66
CA VAL A 121 -19.72 -3.98 3.35
C VAL A 121 -18.57 -3.05 2.95
N PRO A 122 -17.90 -3.27 1.79
CA PRO A 122 -16.80 -2.40 1.38
C PRO A 122 -17.24 -0.95 1.22
N THR A 123 -16.45 -0.01 1.73
CA THR A 123 -16.71 1.44 1.68
C THR A 123 -15.74 2.17 0.77
N PHE A 124 -14.61 1.54 0.46
CA PHE A 124 -13.62 2.02 -0.50
C PHE A 124 -13.05 0.85 -1.30
N GLN A 125 -12.45 1.20 -2.43
CA GLN A 125 -11.81 0.29 -3.34
C GLN A 125 -10.32 0.60 -3.40
N LEU A 126 -9.50 -0.45 -3.41
CA LEU A 126 -8.07 -0.40 -3.70
C LEU A 126 -7.85 -1.12 -5.03
N THR A 127 -7.46 -0.41 -6.07
CA THR A 127 -7.08 -1.03 -7.34
C THR A 127 -5.58 -1.24 -7.37
N LEU A 128 -5.15 -2.48 -7.17
CA LEU A 128 -3.76 -2.92 -7.23
C LEU A 128 -3.41 -3.30 -8.66
N VAL A 129 -2.52 -2.51 -9.27
CA VAL A 129 -2.04 -2.71 -10.64
C VAL A 129 -0.60 -3.20 -10.61
N LEU A 130 -0.42 -4.48 -10.93
CA LEU A 130 0.88 -5.14 -11.00
C LEU A 130 1.40 -5.11 -12.44
N ARG A 131 2.71 -5.13 -12.63
CA ARG A 131 3.31 -5.11 -13.98
C ARG A 131 4.03 -6.42 -14.28
N LEU A 132 3.85 -6.95 -15.49
CA LEU A 132 4.63 -8.10 -15.94
C LEU A 132 6.07 -7.68 -16.27
N ASP A 133 7.07 -8.50 -15.94
CA ASP A 133 8.45 -8.25 -16.39
C ASP A 133 8.54 -8.40 -17.92
N SER A 134 8.76 -7.28 -18.60
CA SER A 134 8.78 -7.19 -20.08
C SER A 134 9.86 -8.05 -20.72
N ARG A 135 10.91 -8.43 -19.97
CA ARG A 135 11.98 -9.31 -20.45
C ARG A 135 11.52 -10.75 -20.69
N LEU A 136 10.43 -11.19 -20.06
CA LEU A 136 10.01 -12.60 -20.02
C LEU A 136 8.88 -12.95 -21.00
N TRP A 137 8.23 -11.95 -21.61
CA TRP A 137 7.08 -12.13 -22.51
C TRP A 137 7.29 -12.08 -24.05
N PRO A 138 8.45 -11.73 -24.67
CA PRO A 138 8.48 -11.38 -26.10
C PRO A 138 8.13 -12.44 -27.15
N LYS A 139 7.88 -13.72 -26.82
CA LYS A 139 7.80 -14.79 -27.86
C LYS A 139 6.61 -15.75 -27.76
N ILE A 140 5.61 -15.41 -26.96
CA ILE A 140 4.55 -16.36 -26.62
C ILE A 140 3.36 -16.35 -27.60
N GLN A 141 3.25 -15.35 -28.48
CA GLN A 141 2.17 -15.30 -29.48
C GLN A 141 2.27 -16.40 -30.58
N GLY A 142 3.40 -17.10 -30.73
CA GLY A 142 3.62 -18.06 -31.82
C GLY A 142 3.90 -19.53 -31.44
N LEU A 143 4.10 -19.86 -30.15
CA LEU A 143 4.65 -21.17 -29.75
C LEU A 143 3.69 -22.05 -28.93
N PHE A 144 2.48 -21.60 -28.62
CA PHE A 144 1.52 -22.39 -27.83
C PHE A 144 0.78 -23.51 -28.57
N THR A 145 1.24 -23.90 -29.77
CA THR A 145 0.63 -25.00 -30.53
C THR A 145 1.21 -26.37 -30.24
N SER A 146 2.39 -26.51 -29.61
CA SER A 146 2.92 -27.84 -29.24
C SER A 146 4.13 -27.75 -28.30
N GLY A 147 3.95 -28.00 -27.01
CA GLY A 147 5.04 -28.20 -26.04
C GLY A 147 4.58 -28.07 -24.59
N PRO A 148 5.03 -28.94 -23.65
CA PRO A 148 4.68 -28.82 -22.25
C PRO A 148 5.54 -27.74 -21.58
N VAL A 149 5.13 -27.35 -20.37
CA VAL A 149 5.84 -26.52 -19.37
C VAL A 149 5.20 -25.13 -19.19
N PHE A 150 4.36 -25.10 -18.16
CA PHE A 150 3.85 -23.92 -17.46
C PHE A 150 5.01 -23.17 -16.79
N THR A 151 5.84 -22.46 -17.56
CA THR A 151 6.86 -21.61 -16.96
C THR A 151 6.17 -20.46 -16.22
N PRO A 152 6.40 -20.31 -14.91
CA PRO A 152 5.81 -19.19 -14.18
C PRO A 152 6.40 -17.87 -14.68
N LEU A 153 5.56 -16.86 -14.81
CA LEU A 153 5.97 -15.52 -15.21
C LEU A 153 6.19 -14.67 -13.97
N LYS A 154 7.31 -13.98 -13.90
CA LYS A 154 7.64 -13.12 -12.77
C LYS A 154 7.04 -11.72 -12.98
N LEU A 155 6.45 -11.18 -11.93
CA LEU A 155 6.03 -9.79 -11.89
C LEU A 155 7.23 -8.86 -11.66
N SER A 156 7.17 -7.68 -12.26
CA SER A 156 8.05 -6.55 -11.95
C SER A 156 7.78 -6.04 -10.54
N THR A 157 8.81 -5.51 -9.87
CA THR A 157 8.65 -4.84 -8.57
C THR A 157 7.93 -3.50 -8.67
N GLY A 158 7.73 -2.96 -9.87
CA GLY A 158 6.91 -1.76 -10.07
C GLY A 158 5.41 -2.10 -10.03
N PHE A 159 4.67 -1.39 -9.19
CA PHE A 159 3.21 -1.52 -9.05
C PHE A 159 2.60 -0.14 -8.78
N ARG A 160 1.27 -0.08 -8.81
CA ARG A 160 0.49 1.10 -8.41
C ARG A 160 -0.71 0.64 -7.57
N VAL A 161 -1.10 1.44 -6.59
CA VAL A 161 -2.36 1.25 -5.87
C VAL A 161 -3.16 2.53 -5.97
N ILE A 162 -4.42 2.42 -6.39
CA ILE A 162 -5.33 3.57 -6.48
C ILE A 162 -6.45 3.36 -5.47
N LYS A 163 -6.62 4.31 -4.54
CA LYS A 163 -7.74 4.31 -3.59
C LYS A 163 -8.92 5.13 -4.13
N LYS A 164 -10.12 4.56 -4.07
CA LYS A 164 -11.38 5.23 -4.43
C LYS A 164 -12.44 4.99 -3.36
N LYS A 165 -13.04 6.04 -2.80
CA LYS A 165 -14.24 5.90 -1.96
C LYS A 165 -15.44 5.45 -2.81
N LEU A 166 -16.19 4.45 -2.35
CA LEU A 166 -17.33 3.90 -3.10
C LEU A 166 -18.60 4.75 -2.97
N TYR A 167 -18.73 5.48 -1.86
CA TYR A 167 -19.94 6.25 -1.52
C TYR A 167 -19.66 7.73 -1.24
N SER A 168 -18.76 8.35 -2.01
CA SER A 168 -18.43 9.79 -1.91
C SER A 168 -18.64 10.51 -3.24
N SER A 169 -18.96 11.82 -3.17
CA SER A 169 -18.98 12.71 -4.35
C SER A 169 -17.62 13.36 -4.64
N GLU A 170 -16.59 13.07 -3.84
CA GLU A 170 -15.23 13.61 -4.01
C GLU A 170 -14.44 12.93 -5.15
N GLN A 171 -13.61 13.70 -5.84
CA GLN A 171 -12.86 13.31 -7.04
C GLN A 171 -11.63 12.43 -6.68
N LEU A 172 -11.32 11.44 -7.52
CA LEU A 172 -10.27 10.42 -7.31
C LEU A 172 -8.90 11.03 -6.94
N LEU A 173 -8.31 10.60 -5.83
CA LEU A 173 -6.92 10.89 -5.47
C LEU A 173 -6.02 9.81 -6.08
N ILE A 174 -5.07 10.21 -6.94
CA ILE A 174 -4.06 9.31 -7.50
C ILE A 174 -2.75 9.65 -6.80
N GLU A 175 -2.21 8.72 -6.03
CA GLU A 175 -0.88 8.82 -5.42
C GLU A 175 0.10 8.02 -6.31
N GLU A 176 1.14 8.67 -6.82
CA GLU A 176 2.21 8.01 -7.57
C GLU A 176 3.35 7.68 -6.60
N CYS A 177 3.65 6.38 -6.44
CA CYS A 177 4.81 5.87 -5.71
C CYS A 177 5.89 5.37 -6.66
#